data_AF-A0AAV6UHD1-F1
#
_entry.id   AF-A0AAV6UHD1-F1
#
_cell.length_a   1.000
_cell.length_b   1.000
_cell.length_c   1.000
_cell.angle_alpha   90.00
_cell.angle_beta   90.00
_cell.angle_gamma   90.00
#
_symmetry.space_group_name_H-M   'P 1'
#
loop_
_entity.id
_entity.type
_entity.pdbx_description
1 polymer ?
#
loop_
_entity_poly.entity_id
_entity_poly.type
_entity_poly.pdbx_seq_one_letter_code
_entity_poly.pdbx_strand_id
1 'polypeptide(L)'
;MKSTTKEGVIPCSRGDSRLNAILAFAAGILIGVPLTLGLLWAHDEYYRNKANGLPDPFLPVPRAEMDSRRSGPVQNSSSPLPLVASLLVRKTKSSSFTVPNSLFATQPTPAAEQGAPAAKKFRFEDIAEGVYWSPLAEKQVPRGFDDDDLRLWKRLLNNTEVRGLEEGCGRMQNRLLTLAGGGKSCCRYRHNNDQIQGEIFSFYLGRHLGIRNLVPSSLALVDSRARRWSAAAPQIALARWSPERPVVLTQFVEDLQPAFIPPQFRTKSRRRLHPIRQDLGNLTADQVSQLVQWSDLVLFDYLTANLDRVVNNLFNERWNPEMMRQPTHNLAKTRSGLLLFLDNESGLLHGYRLLEKYEHFHRTLLDALCVFRRDTAAVVERLHASGDVEHVLRDAFHGLDPGMRDWLPFLPERSLRTLRKRITHVAEHIRTCKARFAFQESAVLQTPLNIPHSNSKKETHVPCHNLGTSGLFSLQQGASNLSEELKNHLMHQSEMAPELTPTAEQRKRKASTGRLPYALL
;
A
#
# COMPACT_ATOMS: atom_id res chain seq x y z
N MET A 1 41.46 66.50 6.87
CA MET A 1 41.90 66.74 5.46
C MET A 1 40.91 65.98 4.58
N LYS A 2 39.90 66.66 4.03
CA LYS A 2 39.81 67.22 2.65
C LYS A 2 39.99 66.13 1.57
N SER A 3 39.22 65.99 0.50
CA SER A 3 37.93 66.54 0.02
C SER A 3 37.68 65.93 -1.39
N THR A 4 36.42 65.96 -1.84
CA THR A 4 35.94 66.28 -3.23
C THR A 4 36.26 65.32 -4.40
N THR A 5 35.30 64.58 -4.99
CA THR A 5 34.22 64.92 -5.97
C THR A 5 34.64 65.16 -7.43
N LYS A 6 33.98 64.46 -8.38
CA LYS A 6 33.33 64.93 -9.65
C LYS A 6 33.12 63.72 -10.58
N GLU A 7 31.90 63.26 -10.88
CA GLU A 7 30.90 63.75 -11.86
C GLU A 7 31.37 63.83 -13.33
N GLY A 8 30.62 63.12 -14.21
CA GLY A 8 30.66 63.20 -15.67
C GLY A 8 29.59 62.29 -16.31
N VAL A 9 28.84 62.82 -17.27
CA VAL A 9 27.46 62.50 -17.68
C VAL A 9 27.39 62.11 -19.18
N ILE A 10 26.63 61.05 -19.54
CA ILE A 10 25.75 60.77 -20.74
C ILE A 10 26.38 60.90 -22.17
N PRO A 11 26.16 59.95 -23.15
CA PRO A 11 24.83 59.73 -23.73
C PRO A 11 24.38 58.33 -24.20
N CYS A 12 23.04 58.25 -24.28
CA CYS A 12 22.22 57.23 -24.94
C CYS A 12 22.55 57.06 -26.43
N SER A 13 22.53 55.81 -26.91
CA SER A 13 22.10 55.50 -28.27
C SER A 13 21.20 54.25 -28.28
N ARG A 14 20.10 54.37 -29.03
CA ARG A 14 19.19 53.28 -29.43
C ARG A 14 19.80 52.55 -30.61
N GLY A 15 19.73 51.22 -30.61
CA GLY A 15 20.07 50.38 -31.77
C GLY A 15 19.38 49.02 -31.67
N ASP A 16 18.41 48.80 -32.56
CA ASP A 16 17.59 47.60 -32.67
C ASP A 16 18.38 46.30 -32.84
N SER A 17 18.06 45.30 -32.02
CA SER A 17 18.61 43.93 -32.11
C SER A 17 17.48 42.93 -32.36
N ARG A 18 16.87 42.99 -33.55
CA ARG A 18 15.99 41.95 -34.08
C ARG A 18 16.36 41.62 -35.52
N LEU A 19 17.56 41.06 -35.75
CA LEU A 19 17.85 40.45 -37.07
C LEU A 19 18.97 39.40 -37.12
N ASN A 20 19.52 38.94 -35.98
CA ASN A 20 20.60 37.92 -35.97
C ASN A 20 20.21 36.55 -35.37
N ALA A 21 18.93 36.27 -35.14
CA ALA A 21 18.48 34.99 -34.55
C ALA A 21 17.85 34.01 -35.57
N ILE A 22 17.73 34.37 -36.85
CA ILE A 22 17.00 33.55 -37.85
C ILE A 22 17.95 32.75 -38.78
N LEU A 23 19.26 33.00 -38.78
CA LEU A 23 20.21 32.30 -39.66
C LEU A 23 20.97 31.13 -39.00
N ALA A 24 20.76 30.84 -37.71
CA ALA A 24 21.41 29.72 -37.02
C ALA A 24 20.58 28.43 -36.95
N PHE A 25 19.33 28.42 -37.45
CA PHE A 25 18.43 27.26 -37.35
C PHE A 25 18.39 26.37 -38.61
N ALA A 26 19.04 26.79 -39.71
CA ALA A 26 18.94 26.10 -41.01
C ALA A 26 20.15 25.20 -41.35
N ALA A 27 21.20 25.13 -40.51
CA ALA A 27 22.39 24.32 -40.79
C ALA A 27 22.53 23.06 -39.89
N GLY A 28 21.59 22.83 -38.97
CA GLY A 28 21.62 21.71 -38.01
C GLY A 28 20.74 20.50 -38.37
N ILE A 29 20.06 20.52 -39.51
CA ILE A 29 19.19 19.44 -39.97
C ILE A 29 19.77 18.90 -41.27
N LEU A 30 20.84 18.10 -41.19
CA LEU A 30 21.26 17.19 -42.28
C LEU A 30 22.35 16.17 -41.88
N ILE A 31 22.75 16.07 -40.61
CA ILE A 31 23.69 15.04 -40.14
C ILE A 31 23.12 14.41 -38.86
N GLY A 32 22.27 13.39 -39.00
CA GLY A 32 21.66 12.76 -37.82
C GLY A 32 20.62 11.68 -38.07
N VAL A 33 20.66 10.94 -39.18
CA VAL A 33 19.85 9.73 -39.37
C VAL A 33 20.66 8.71 -40.18
N PRO A 34 21.38 7.78 -39.52
CA PRO A 34 21.21 6.36 -39.87
C PRO A 34 21.46 5.37 -38.71
N LEU A 35 21.03 5.64 -37.48
CA LEU A 35 21.22 4.70 -36.35
C LEU A 35 19.93 4.15 -35.73
N THR A 36 18.78 4.76 -36.00
CA THR A 36 17.49 4.33 -35.39
C THR A 36 16.74 3.30 -36.21
N LEU A 37 16.96 3.21 -37.53
CA LEU A 37 16.33 2.20 -38.39
C LEU A 37 16.97 0.81 -38.29
N GLY A 38 18.28 0.72 -38.02
CA GLY A 38 18.97 -0.57 -37.84
C GLY A 38 18.58 -1.32 -36.56
N LEU A 39 18.28 -0.59 -35.48
CA LEU A 39 17.86 -1.17 -34.20
C LEU A 39 16.42 -1.70 -34.22
N LEU A 40 15.54 -1.10 -35.04
CA LEU A 40 14.17 -1.58 -35.22
C LEU A 40 14.11 -2.85 -36.07
N TRP A 41 15.00 -3.00 -37.07
CA TRP A 41 15.07 -4.21 -37.90
C TRP A 41 15.67 -5.41 -37.13
N ALA A 42 16.73 -5.18 -36.35
CA ALA A 42 17.34 -6.22 -35.51
C ALA A 42 16.41 -6.69 -34.37
N HIS A 43 15.54 -5.81 -33.86
CA HIS A 43 14.55 -6.17 -32.84
C HIS A 43 13.44 -7.05 -33.43
N ASP A 44 12.92 -6.73 -34.62
CA ASP A 44 11.84 -7.51 -35.24
C ASP A 44 12.30 -8.92 -35.68
N GLU A 45 13.54 -9.05 -36.15
CA GLU A 45 14.13 -10.34 -36.55
C GLU A 45 14.42 -11.26 -35.33
N TYR A 46 14.81 -10.68 -34.19
CA TYR A 46 15.02 -11.41 -32.94
C TYR A 46 13.73 -12.07 -32.42
N TYR A 47 12.60 -11.33 -32.43
CA TYR A 47 11.32 -11.89 -31.97
C TYR A 47 10.74 -12.90 -32.97
N ARG A 48 10.99 -12.73 -34.27
CA ARG A 48 10.57 -13.67 -35.31
C ARG A 48 11.30 -15.02 -35.20
N ASN A 49 12.60 -15.01 -34.90
CA ASN A 49 13.39 -16.24 -34.72
C ASN A 49 13.04 -16.98 -33.41
N LYS A 50 12.68 -16.25 -32.35
CA LYS A 50 12.22 -16.84 -31.08
C LYS A 50 10.85 -17.52 -31.19
N ALA A 51 9.96 -16.99 -32.02
CA ALA A 51 8.67 -17.62 -32.31
C ALA A 51 8.80 -18.93 -33.11
N ASN A 52 9.89 -19.09 -33.88
CA ASN A 52 10.15 -20.25 -34.73
C ASN A 52 11.06 -21.31 -34.08
N GLY A 53 11.42 -21.16 -32.80
CA GLY A 53 12.19 -22.17 -32.05
C GLY A 53 13.64 -22.34 -32.48
N LEU A 54 14.24 -21.33 -33.15
CA LEU A 54 15.65 -21.35 -33.52
C LEU A 54 16.55 -20.95 -32.33
N PRO A 55 17.72 -21.60 -32.15
CA PRO A 55 18.61 -21.31 -31.03
C PRO A 55 19.31 -19.94 -31.16
N ASP A 56 19.53 -19.30 -30.01
CA ASP A 56 20.07 -17.93 -29.86
C ASP A 56 21.57 -17.88 -30.25
N PRO A 57 21.97 -17.03 -31.22
CA PRO A 57 23.36 -16.98 -31.72
C PRO A 57 24.37 -16.36 -30.73
N PHE A 58 23.93 -15.87 -29.56
CA PHE A 58 24.79 -15.15 -28.60
C PHE A 58 25.08 -15.89 -27.29
N LEU A 59 24.80 -17.20 -27.20
CA LEU A 59 25.21 -18.00 -26.04
C LEU A 59 26.56 -18.69 -26.29
N PRO A 60 27.56 -18.52 -25.39
CA PRO A 60 28.80 -19.28 -25.48
C PRO A 60 28.55 -20.75 -25.15
N VAL A 61 29.01 -21.64 -26.04
CA VAL A 61 29.01 -23.10 -25.85
C VAL A 61 29.93 -23.46 -24.67
N PRO A 62 29.49 -24.29 -23.70
CA PRO A 62 30.38 -24.78 -22.66
C PRO A 62 31.45 -25.69 -23.27
N ARG A 63 32.71 -25.32 -23.06
CA ARG A 63 33.90 -26.08 -23.44
C ARG A 63 33.94 -27.36 -22.61
N ALA A 64 33.90 -28.52 -23.27
CA ALA A 64 34.16 -29.80 -22.66
C ALA A 64 35.62 -29.85 -22.19
N GLU A 65 35.83 -30.06 -20.89
CA GLU A 65 37.14 -30.40 -20.34
C GLU A 65 37.23 -31.91 -20.12
N MET A 66 38.34 -32.41 -20.62
CA MET A 66 38.69 -33.79 -20.88
C MET A 66 39.55 -34.33 -19.73
N ASP A 67 39.38 -35.63 -19.48
CA ASP A 67 40.09 -36.48 -18.54
C ASP A 67 41.54 -36.09 -18.19
N SER A 68 41.87 -36.18 -16.89
CA SER A 68 43.19 -36.65 -16.49
C SER A 68 43.11 -37.64 -15.33
N ARG A 69 43.57 -38.83 -15.65
CA ARG A 69 43.71 -40.03 -14.83
C ARG A 69 44.64 -39.78 -13.65
N ARG A 70 44.24 -40.20 -12.45
CA ARG A 70 45.20 -40.70 -11.46
C ARG A 70 44.62 -41.89 -10.69
N SER A 71 45.19 -43.04 -11.02
CA SER A 71 45.04 -44.34 -10.41
C SER A 71 45.48 -44.35 -8.95
N GLY A 72 44.62 -44.86 -8.08
CA GLY A 72 44.95 -45.33 -6.73
C GLY A 72 44.49 -46.80 -6.60
N PRO A 73 45.24 -47.67 -5.91
CA PRO A 73 44.93 -49.09 -5.87
C PRO A 73 43.86 -49.40 -4.82
N VAL A 74 43.02 -50.37 -5.19
CA VAL A 74 42.00 -51.05 -4.40
C VAL A 74 42.66 -51.95 -3.35
N GLN A 75 42.23 -51.84 -2.10
CA GLN A 75 42.28 -52.96 -1.14
C GLN A 75 40.94 -53.10 -0.41
N ASN A 76 40.32 -54.24 -0.68
CA ASN A 76 39.21 -54.82 0.08
C ASN A 76 39.71 -55.27 1.46
N SER A 77 38.95 -54.98 2.52
CA SER A 77 38.78 -55.94 3.60
C SER A 77 37.45 -55.73 4.32
N SER A 78 36.84 -56.85 4.64
CA SER A 78 35.47 -57.06 5.09
C SER A 78 35.43 -57.36 6.60
N SER A 79 34.53 -56.66 7.30
CA SER A 79 33.73 -57.12 8.47
C SER A 79 34.44 -57.40 9.81
N PRO A 80 33.73 -57.54 10.96
CA PRO A 80 32.33 -57.22 11.31
C PRO A 80 32.15 -56.37 12.60
N LEU A 81 30.89 -56.00 12.87
CA LEU A 81 30.33 -55.42 14.09
C LEU A 81 30.58 -56.25 15.37
N PRO A 82 30.40 -55.64 16.57
CA PRO A 82 29.65 -56.33 17.62
C PRO A 82 28.50 -55.51 18.22
N LEU A 83 27.37 -56.19 18.38
CA LEU A 83 26.27 -55.93 19.32
C LEU A 83 26.64 -56.57 20.66
N VAL A 84 26.53 -55.86 21.79
CA VAL A 84 25.98 -56.40 23.06
C VAL A 84 25.40 -55.26 23.94
N ALA A 85 24.10 -55.40 24.19
CA ALA A 85 23.27 -55.13 25.37
C ALA A 85 23.63 -54.10 26.46
N SER A 86 22.62 -53.26 26.74
CA SER A 86 21.95 -53.03 28.03
C SER A 86 22.80 -52.77 29.29
N LEU A 87 22.67 -51.55 29.83
CA LEU A 87 22.53 -51.36 31.27
C LEU A 87 21.57 -50.20 31.59
N LEU A 88 20.76 -50.50 32.59
CA LEU A 88 19.62 -49.78 33.13
C LEU A 88 20.04 -48.67 34.12
N VAL A 89 19.17 -47.66 34.21
CA VAL A 89 18.87 -46.82 35.40
C VAL A 89 19.87 -45.69 35.75
N ARG A 90 19.41 -44.45 35.55
CA ARG A 90 19.07 -43.56 36.69
C ARG A 90 18.13 -42.43 36.28
N LYS A 91 16.92 -42.50 36.85
CA LYS A 91 15.90 -41.45 36.88
C LYS A 91 16.41 -40.33 37.80
N THR A 92 16.69 -39.14 37.28
CA THR A 92 16.92 -37.96 38.11
C THR A 92 15.86 -36.91 37.84
N LYS A 93 14.96 -36.81 38.84
CA LYS A 93 14.07 -35.72 39.23
C LYS A 93 13.75 -34.65 38.16
N SER A 94 12.55 -34.84 37.60
CA SER A 94 11.66 -33.79 37.10
C SER A 94 11.55 -32.64 38.11
N SER A 95 11.95 -31.44 37.71
CA SER A 95 11.44 -30.19 38.28
C SER A 95 10.23 -29.77 37.46
N SER A 96 9.06 -30.16 37.93
CA SER A 96 7.77 -29.72 37.40
C SER A 96 7.64 -28.20 37.57
N PHE A 97 7.70 -27.45 36.47
CA PHE A 97 7.19 -26.09 36.43
C PHE A 97 5.71 -26.16 36.07
N THR A 98 4.86 -26.04 37.09
CA THR A 98 3.41 -26.01 36.95
C THR A 98 2.99 -24.65 36.40
N VAL A 99 2.66 -24.58 35.11
CA VAL A 99 1.96 -23.43 34.52
C VAL A 99 0.47 -23.58 34.87
N PRO A 100 -0.23 -22.51 35.30
CA PRO A 100 -1.64 -22.61 35.64
C PRO A 100 -2.49 -23.01 34.42
N ASN A 101 -3.14 -24.17 34.49
CA ASN A 101 -4.22 -24.55 33.58
C ASN A 101 -5.44 -23.66 33.85
N SER A 102 -5.50 -22.48 33.23
CA SER A 102 -6.73 -21.69 33.17
C SER A 102 -6.91 -21.04 31.80
N LEU A 103 -6.78 -21.80 30.71
CA LEU A 103 -7.13 -21.35 29.35
C LEU A 103 -7.72 -22.49 28.48
N PHE A 104 -8.49 -23.39 29.09
CA PHE A 104 -9.37 -24.28 28.33
C PHE A 104 -10.81 -23.86 28.61
N ALA A 105 -11.31 -22.97 27.76
CA ALA A 105 -12.73 -22.64 27.71
C ALA A 105 -13.50 -23.89 27.28
N THR A 106 -14.40 -24.31 28.15
CA THR A 106 -15.42 -25.32 27.91
C THR A 106 -16.17 -24.99 26.62
N GLN A 107 -16.31 -25.96 25.71
CA GLN A 107 -17.14 -25.82 24.51
C GLN A 107 -18.58 -25.47 24.92
N PRO A 108 -19.20 -24.41 24.36
CA PRO A 108 -20.63 -24.23 24.50
C PRO A 108 -21.35 -25.17 23.52
N THR A 109 -22.23 -25.99 24.08
CA THR A 109 -23.31 -26.71 23.37
C THR A 109 -24.11 -25.76 22.48
N PRO A 110 -24.67 -26.24 21.35
CA PRO A 110 -25.41 -25.41 20.41
C PRO A 110 -26.73 -24.96 21.03
N ALA A 111 -26.76 -23.72 21.53
CA ALA A 111 -28.00 -23.05 21.87
C ALA A 111 -28.69 -22.61 20.57
N ALA A 112 -29.98 -22.91 20.50
CA ALA A 112 -30.89 -22.62 19.40
C ALA A 112 -30.77 -21.17 18.89
N GLU A 113 -30.88 -21.00 17.57
CA GLU A 113 -31.02 -19.72 16.87
C GLU A 113 -32.22 -18.94 17.43
N GLN A 114 -31.96 -18.08 18.43
CA GLN A 114 -32.82 -16.97 18.75
C GLN A 114 -32.27 -15.74 18.02
N GLY A 115 -33.11 -15.12 17.20
CA GLY A 115 -32.75 -14.07 16.25
C GLY A 115 -31.83 -13.01 16.85
N ALA A 116 -30.68 -12.81 16.21
CA ALA A 116 -29.70 -11.82 16.62
C ALA A 116 -30.39 -10.43 16.72
N PRO A 117 -30.23 -9.71 17.85
CA PRO A 117 -30.81 -8.38 17.99
C PRO A 117 -30.27 -7.46 16.88
N ALA A 118 -31.16 -6.69 16.26
CA ALA A 118 -30.80 -5.76 15.20
C ALA A 118 -29.64 -4.85 15.64
N ALA A 119 -28.55 -4.85 14.88
CA ALA A 119 -27.33 -4.13 15.24
C ALA A 119 -27.63 -2.65 15.48
N LYS A 120 -27.26 -2.14 16.67
CA LYS A 120 -27.43 -0.74 17.04
C LYS A 120 -26.69 0.15 16.03
N LYS A 121 -27.42 1.11 15.46
CA LYS A 121 -26.87 2.11 14.54
C LYS A 121 -26.39 3.33 15.33
N PHE A 122 -25.25 3.88 14.92
CA PHE A 122 -24.67 5.08 15.51
C PHE A 122 -25.28 6.34 14.88
N ARG A 123 -25.42 7.40 15.69
CA ARG A 123 -25.76 8.71 15.16
C ARG A 123 -24.53 9.32 14.50
N PHE A 124 -24.75 10.28 13.61
CA PHE A 124 -23.65 10.96 12.92
C PHE A 124 -22.68 11.65 13.89
N GLU A 125 -23.23 12.35 14.88
CA GLU A 125 -22.46 13.11 15.87
C GLU A 125 -21.60 12.20 16.78
N ASP A 126 -21.99 10.93 16.89
CA ASP A 126 -21.26 9.92 17.65
C ASP A 126 -20.07 9.34 16.89
N ILE A 127 -19.95 9.59 15.58
CA ILE A 127 -18.97 8.93 14.70
C ILE A 127 -17.81 9.84 14.33
N ALA A 128 -18.05 11.13 14.10
CA ALA A 128 -17.04 12.07 13.65
C ALA A 128 -17.15 13.44 14.33
N GLU A 129 -15.98 14.06 14.55
CA GLU A 129 -15.79 15.40 15.11
C GLU A 129 -15.00 16.24 14.08
N GLY A 130 -15.72 17.01 13.27
CA GLY A 130 -15.13 17.66 12.10
C GLY A 130 -14.53 16.61 11.16
N VAL A 131 -13.24 16.73 10.80
CA VAL A 131 -12.53 15.77 9.93
C VAL A 131 -11.91 14.59 10.69
N TYR A 132 -12.23 14.42 11.97
CA TYR A 132 -11.67 13.36 12.79
C TYR A 132 -12.73 12.32 13.15
N TRP A 133 -12.30 11.05 13.29
CA TRP A 133 -13.12 10.07 13.98
C TRP A 133 -13.32 10.47 15.44
N SER A 134 -14.52 10.24 15.98
CA SER A 134 -14.79 10.49 17.39
C SER A 134 -14.07 9.43 18.26
N PRO A 135 -13.82 9.71 19.56
CA PRO A 135 -13.32 8.71 20.49
C PRO A 135 -14.21 7.47 20.58
N LEU A 136 -15.53 7.61 20.36
CA LEU A 136 -16.45 6.47 20.38
C LEU A 136 -16.29 5.57 19.13
N ALA A 137 -16.07 6.17 17.96
CA ALA A 137 -15.79 5.45 16.73
C ALA A 137 -14.45 4.70 16.82
N GLU A 138 -13.41 5.37 17.32
CA GLU A 138 -12.08 4.74 17.50
C GLU A 138 -12.12 3.58 18.50
N LYS A 139 -12.95 3.64 19.55
CA LYS A 139 -13.18 2.52 20.49
C LYS A 139 -13.81 1.28 19.85
N GLN A 140 -14.43 1.39 18.67
CA GLN A 140 -14.94 0.22 17.94
C GLN A 140 -13.83 -0.58 17.25
N VAL A 141 -12.63 0.00 17.11
CA VAL A 141 -11.49 -0.66 16.46
C VAL A 141 -10.84 -1.62 17.46
N PRO A 142 -10.60 -2.89 17.07
CA PRO A 142 -9.84 -3.81 17.91
C PRO A 142 -8.44 -3.25 18.24
N ARG A 143 -7.89 -3.58 19.42
CA ARG A 143 -6.63 -3.02 19.95
C ARG A 143 -5.46 -2.99 18.94
N GLY A 144 -5.40 -3.98 18.05
CA GLY A 144 -4.25 -4.17 17.15
C GLY A 144 -3.01 -4.62 17.91
N PHE A 145 -1.85 -4.41 17.29
CA PHE A 145 -0.54 -4.68 17.89
C PHE A 145 0.08 -3.39 18.41
N ASP A 146 0.47 -3.36 19.68
CA ASP A 146 1.17 -2.25 20.29
C ASP A 146 2.66 -2.56 20.53
N ASP A 147 3.36 -1.68 21.25
CA ASP A 147 4.79 -1.84 21.49
C ASP A 147 5.08 -3.04 22.41
N ASP A 148 4.12 -3.47 23.22
CA ASP A 148 4.30 -4.61 24.13
C ASP A 148 4.29 -5.91 23.32
N ASP A 149 3.38 -6.01 22.35
CA ASP A 149 3.34 -7.12 21.39
C ASP A 149 4.65 -7.20 20.60
N LEU A 150 5.18 -6.06 20.15
CA LEU A 150 6.46 -6.02 19.43
C LEU A 150 7.64 -6.45 20.32
N ARG A 151 7.68 -5.98 21.58
CA ARG A 151 8.72 -6.38 22.54
C ARG A 151 8.64 -7.87 22.86
N LEU A 152 7.43 -8.43 22.99
CA LEU A 152 7.22 -9.86 23.17
C LEU A 152 7.69 -10.65 21.94
N TRP A 153 7.32 -10.20 20.74
CA TRP A 153 7.73 -10.83 19.49
C TRP A 153 9.25 -10.88 19.32
N LYS A 154 9.93 -9.75 19.52
CA LYS A 154 11.41 -9.68 19.42
C LYS A 154 12.09 -10.54 20.48
N ARG A 155 11.57 -10.58 21.72
CA ARG A 155 12.08 -11.49 22.76
C ARG A 155 11.92 -12.96 22.36
N LEU A 156 10.78 -13.34 21.78
CA LEU A 156 10.58 -14.70 21.28
C LEU A 156 11.60 -15.04 20.19
N LEU A 157 11.79 -14.17 19.19
CA LEU A 157 12.75 -14.39 18.09
C LEU A 157 14.22 -14.45 18.54
N ASN A 158 14.59 -13.73 19.60
CA ASN A 158 15.96 -13.71 20.11
C ASN A 158 16.28 -14.92 21.00
N ASN A 159 15.28 -15.47 21.69
CA ASN A 159 15.48 -16.54 22.67
C ASN A 159 15.15 -17.94 22.13
N THR A 160 14.69 -18.04 20.88
CA THR A 160 14.12 -19.26 20.32
C THR A 160 14.79 -19.66 19.01
N GLU A 161 14.96 -20.97 18.84
CA GLU A 161 15.49 -21.59 17.62
C GLU A 161 14.37 -21.86 16.62
N VAL A 162 14.70 -21.86 15.33
CA VAL A 162 13.81 -22.28 14.26
C VAL A 162 13.82 -23.80 14.20
N ARG A 163 12.71 -24.42 14.60
CA ARG A 163 12.54 -25.88 14.61
C ARG A 163 12.22 -26.42 13.23
N GLY A 164 11.49 -25.65 12.42
CA GLY A 164 11.00 -26.10 11.12
C GLY A 164 10.77 -24.94 10.18
N LEU A 165 10.88 -25.25 8.90
CA LEU A 165 10.73 -24.33 7.78
C LEU A 165 9.95 -25.06 6.69
N GLU A 166 8.79 -24.53 6.32
CA GLU A 166 7.89 -25.14 5.32
C GLU A 166 7.42 -24.11 4.29
N GLU A 167 6.95 -24.57 3.14
CA GLU A 167 6.36 -23.68 2.13
C GLU A 167 5.12 -22.99 2.68
N GLY A 168 5.00 -21.70 2.42
CA GLY A 168 3.88 -20.91 2.92
C GLY A 168 4.13 -19.41 2.80
N CYS A 169 3.16 -18.61 3.26
CA CYS A 169 3.24 -17.16 3.25
C CYS A 169 3.34 -16.55 1.83
N GLY A 170 2.58 -17.11 0.88
CA GLY A 170 2.44 -16.60 -0.47
C GLY A 170 3.48 -17.15 -1.44
N ARG A 171 4.58 -16.42 -1.64
CA ARG A 171 5.55 -16.73 -2.72
C ARG A 171 6.38 -18.00 -2.47
N MET A 172 6.84 -18.61 -3.56
CA MET A 172 7.63 -19.84 -3.58
C MET A 172 8.90 -19.80 -2.70
N GLN A 173 9.53 -18.64 -2.52
CA GLN A 173 10.73 -18.52 -1.66
C GLN A 173 10.40 -18.14 -0.21
N ASN A 174 9.18 -17.71 0.07
CA ASN A 174 8.76 -17.45 1.45
C ASN A 174 8.58 -18.77 2.18
N ARG A 175 8.77 -18.72 3.49
CA ARG A 175 8.61 -19.90 4.34
C ARG A 175 7.80 -19.57 5.58
N LEU A 176 7.01 -20.53 6.00
CA LEU A 176 6.40 -20.55 7.32
C LEU A 176 7.41 -21.21 8.28
N LEU A 177 7.78 -20.49 9.31
CA LEU A 177 8.72 -20.93 10.33
C LEU A 177 7.92 -21.42 11.52
N THR A 178 8.35 -22.53 12.10
CA THR A 178 7.90 -22.98 13.42
C THR A 178 9.03 -22.77 14.41
N LEU A 179 8.77 -22.00 15.46
CA LEU A 179 9.74 -21.72 16.52
C LEU A 179 9.69 -22.80 17.61
N ALA A 180 10.83 -23.16 18.18
CA ALA A 180 10.93 -24.20 19.21
C ALA A 180 10.13 -23.89 20.48
N GLY A 181 10.06 -22.62 20.86
CA GLY A 181 9.30 -22.08 22.00
C GLY A 181 7.81 -21.88 21.70
N GLY A 182 7.32 -22.41 20.58
CA GLY A 182 5.97 -22.18 20.09
C GLY A 182 5.86 -20.91 19.24
N GLY A 183 4.74 -20.79 18.53
CA GLY A 183 4.50 -19.71 17.58
C GLY A 183 5.07 -20.00 16.18
N LYS A 184 4.56 -19.23 15.21
CA LYS A 184 4.92 -19.32 13.81
C LYS A 184 5.29 -17.95 13.26
N SER A 185 6.13 -17.91 12.23
CA SER A 185 6.50 -16.68 11.54
C SER A 185 6.42 -16.86 10.03
N CYS A 186 5.86 -15.87 9.33
CA CYS A 186 6.13 -15.72 7.92
C CYS A 186 7.51 -15.10 7.72
N CYS A 187 8.42 -15.87 7.14
CA CYS A 187 9.73 -15.38 6.72
C CYS A 187 9.72 -15.01 5.25
N ARG A 188 9.97 -13.74 5.00
CA ARG A 188 10.02 -13.13 3.68
C ARG A 188 11.46 -13.07 3.21
N TYR A 189 11.78 -13.89 2.20
CA TYR A 189 13.08 -13.94 1.55
C TYR A 189 12.99 -13.30 0.18
N ARG A 190 13.93 -12.40 -0.14
CA ARG A 190 14.01 -11.76 -1.47
C ARG A 190 15.46 -11.62 -1.88
N HIS A 191 15.75 -11.76 -3.17
CA HIS A 191 17.08 -11.43 -3.69
C HIS A 191 17.34 -9.91 -3.70
N ASN A 192 16.32 -9.11 -3.99
CA ASN A 192 16.43 -7.66 -3.99
C ASN A 192 16.25 -7.07 -2.58
N ASN A 193 17.09 -6.10 -2.22
CA ASN A 193 16.96 -5.31 -1.00
C ASN A 193 15.72 -4.43 -1.00
N ASP A 194 15.29 -3.90 -2.16
CA ASP A 194 14.15 -2.97 -2.20
C ASP A 194 12.89 -3.53 -1.53
N GLN A 195 12.63 -4.83 -1.71
CA GLN A 195 11.43 -5.48 -1.18
C GLN A 195 11.57 -5.76 0.32
N ILE A 196 12.76 -6.15 0.79
CA ILE A 196 13.04 -6.29 2.24
C ILE A 196 12.93 -4.93 2.93
N GLN A 197 13.52 -3.88 2.33
CA GLN A 197 13.44 -2.51 2.81
C GLN A 197 12.00 -2.00 2.76
N GLY A 198 11.26 -2.26 1.66
CA GLY A 198 9.86 -1.91 1.50
C GLY A 198 9.00 -2.47 2.64
N GLU A 199 9.16 -3.76 2.97
CA GLU A 199 8.44 -4.38 4.07
C GLU A 199 8.81 -3.75 5.43
N ILE A 200 10.10 -3.72 5.78
CA ILE A 200 10.51 -3.33 7.13
C ILE A 200 10.38 -1.83 7.39
N PHE A 201 10.69 -0.97 6.42
CA PHE A 201 10.53 0.48 6.60
C PHE A 201 9.07 0.91 6.54
N SER A 202 8.20 0.18 5.81
CA SER A 202 6.75 0.38 5.91
C SER A 202 6.25 0.00 7.31
N PHE A 203 6.75 -1.09 7.90
CA PHE A 203 6.46 -1.44 9.29
C PHE A 203 6.86 -0.31 10.25
N TYR A 204 8.10 0.19 10.18
CA TYR A 204 8.55 1.30 11.04
C TYR A 204 7.73 2.59 10.86
N LEU A 205 7.44 2.96 9.61
CA LEU A 205 6.62 4.14 9.32
C LEU A 205 5.22 3.99 9.93
N GLY A 206 4.58 2.85 9.75
CA GLY A 206 3.25 2.62 10.29
C GLY A 206 3.22 2.59 11.82
N ARG A 207 4.24 2.03 12.48
CA ARG A 207 4.41 2.14 13.93
C ARG A 207 4.47 3.59 14.39
N HIS A 208 5.28 4.41 13.72
CA HIS A 208 5.42 5.82 14.06
C HIS A 208 4.13 6.61 13.82
N LEU A 209 3.37 6.27 12.77
CA LEU A 209 2.03 6.82 12.48
C LEU A 209 0.95 6.38 13.48
N GLY A 210 1.27 5.51 14.45
CA GLY A 210 0.31 4.97 15.41
C GLY A 210 -0.61 3.90 14.81
N ILE A 211 -0.26 3.33 13.65
CA ILE A 211 -1.06 2.31 12.96
C ILE A 211 -0.77 0.95 13.59
N ARG A 212 -1.79 0.38 14.24
CA ARG A 212 -1.71 -0.91 14.95
C ARG A 212 -2.16 -2.11 14.13
N ASN A 213 -2.42 -1.89 12.84
CA ASN A 213 -2.85 -2.90 11.86
C ASN A 213 -1.68 -3.68 11.23
N LEU A 214 -0.44 -3.29 11.54
CA LEU A 214 0.77 -3.95 11.06
C LEU A 214 1.22 -5.01 12.05
N VAL A 215 1.42 -6.22 11.55
CA VAL A 215 1.82 -7.36 12.35
C VAL A 215 3.29 -7.21 12.79
N PRO A 216 3.66 -7.53 14.05
CA PRO A 216 5.02 -7.42 14.54
C PRO A 216 6.02 -8.08 13.59
N SER A 217 7.00 -7.29 13.15
CA SER A 217 8.00 -7.70 12.17
C SER A 217 9.41 -7.36 12.67
N SER A 218 10.38 -8.20 12.31
CA SER A 218 11.79 -8.02 12.66
C SER A 218 12.67 -8.49 11.52
N LEU A 219 13.86 -7.94 11.40
CA LEU A 219 14.89 -8.44 10.52
C LEU A 219 15.66 -9.58 11.19
N ALA A 220 16.09 -10.53 10.37
CA ALA A 220 17.05 -11.55 10.75
C ALA A 220 18.01 -11.82 9.60
N LEU A 221 19.21 -12.28 9.94
CA LEU A 221 20.18 -12.78 8.97
C LEU A 221 20.03 -14.29 8.85
N VAL A 222 19.93 -14.82 7.64
CA VAL A 222 19.94 -16.27 7.39
C VAL A 222 21.37 -16.78 7.55
N ASP A 223 21.64 -17.52 8.61
CA ASP A 223 22.93 -18.17 8.84
C ASP A 223 22.69 -19.59 9.36
N SER A 224 22.87 -20.59 8.50
CA SER A 224 22.66 -22.01 8.83
C SER A 224 23.61 -22.55 9.90
N ARG A 225 24.68 -21.82 10.24
CA ARG A 225 25.61 -22.18 11.31
C ARG A 225 25.23 -21.55 12.65
N ALA A 226 24.50 -20.43 12.61
CA ALA A 226 24.01 -19.79 13.81
C ALA A 226 22.99 -20.67 14.52
N ARG A 227 23.03 -20.64 15.86
CA ARG A 227 22.12 -21.39 16.75
C ARG A 227 20.65 -21.27 16.34
N ARG A 228 20.22 -20.08 15.91
CA ARG A 228 18.83 -19.83 15.48
C ARG A 228 18.38 -20.76 14.36
N TRP A 229 19.24 -21.05 13.38
CA TRP A 229 18.84 -21.68 12.12
C TRP A 229 19.41 -23.08 11.92
N SER A 230 20.36 -23.52 12.76
CA SER A 230 21.09 -24.77 12.58
C SER A 230 20.16 -26.00 12.47
N ALA A 231 19.10 -26.04 13.28
CA ALA A 231 18.10 -27.11 13.22
C ALA A 231 17.28 -27.12 11.92
N ALA A 232 17.19 -25.99 11.22
CA ALA A 232 16.47 -25.83 9.96
C ALA A 232 17.42 -25.75 8.73
N ALA A 233 18.71 -26.01 8.89
CA ALA A 233 19.71 -25.90 7.83
C ALA A 233 19.38 -26.73 6.57
N PRO A 234 18.91 -28.00 6.67
CA PRO A 234 18.50 -28.76 5.50
C PRO A 234 17.37 -28.08 4.71
N GLN A 235 16.38 -27.53 5.39
CA GLN A 235 15.24 -26.87 4.78
C GLN A 235 15.63 -25.53 4.14
N ILE A 236 16.58 -24.80 4.75
CA ILE A 236 17.17 -23.58 4.15
C ILE A 236 17.89 -23.93 2.85
N ALA A 237 18.64 -25.03 2.81
CA ALA A 237 19.31 -25.50 1.60
C ALA A 237 18.30 -25.90 0.51
N LEU A 238 17.22 -26.60 0.88
CA LEU A 238 16.12 -26.93 -0.04
C LEU A 238 15.41 -25.68 -0.57
N ALA A 239 15.26 -24.65 0.28
CA ALA A 239 14.70 -23.35 -0.12
C ALA A 239 15.65 -22.51 -1.00
N ARG A 240 16.89 -22.95 -1.17
CA ARG A 240 17.95 -22.27 -1.92
C ARG A 240 18.17 -20.82 -1.47
N TRP A 241 18.07 -20.60 -0.16
CA TRP A 241 18.36 -19.29 0.42
C TRP A 241 19.87 -19.07 0.49
N SER A 242 20.31 -17.90 0.07
CA SER A 242 21.70 -17.50 0.19
C SER A 242 22.08 -17.31 1.66
N PRO A 243 23.30 -17.72 2.07
CA PRO A 243 23.80 -17.40 3.40
C PRO A 243 23.93 -15.88 3.55
N GLU A 244 23.84 -15.43 4.80
CA GLU A 244 23.97 -14.03 5.20
C GLU A 244 22.97 -13.10 4.49
N ARG A 245 21.82 -13.64 4.09
CA ARG A 245 20.76 -12.85 3.47
C ARG A 245 19.81 -12.30 4.54
N PRO A 246 19.57 -10.97 4.57
CA PRO A 246 18.47 -10.39 5.33
C PRO A 246 17.11 -10.96 4.93
N VAL A 247 16.32 -11.32 5.92
CA VAL A 247 14.91 -11.71 5.79
C VAL A 247 14.06 -10.93 6.78
N VAL A 248 12.77 -10.77 6.46
CA VAL A 248 11.79 -10.21 7.41
C VAL A 248 10.99 -11.34 8.03
N LEU A 249 11.00 -11.40 9.35
CA LEU A 249 10.22 -12.32 10.19
C LEU A 249 9.00 -11.59 10.73
N THR A 250 7.85 -11.85 10.12
CA THR A 250 6.56 -11.32 10.56
C THR A 250 5.84 -12.40 11.37
N GLN A 251 5.25 -12.04 12.50
CA GLN A 251 4.44 -12.98 13.30
C GLN A 251 3.32 -13.58 12.42
N PHE A 252 3.14 -14.90 12.49
CA PHE A 252 2.04 -15.55 11.76
C PHE A 252 0.73 -15.35 12.52
N VAL A 253 -0.33 -15.00 11.80
CA VAL A 253 -1.69 -14.85 12.36
C VAL A 253 -2.59 -15.87 11.69
N GLU A 254 -3.24 -16.70 12.50
CA GLU A 254 -4.11 -17.77 12.04
C GLU A 254 -5.54 -17.26 11.76
N ASP A 255 -6.31 -18.08 11.03
CA ASP A 255 -7.76 -17.88 10.82
C ASP A 255 -8.17 -16.52 10.24
N LEU A 256 -7.35 -16.00 9.33
CA LEU A 256 -7.61 -14.75 8.65
C LEU A 256 -8.73 -14.90 7.61
N GLN A 257 -9.63 -13.92 7.58
CA GLN A 257 -10.70 -13.82 6.60
C GLN A 257 -10.34 -12.77 5.54
N PRO A 258 -10.82 -12.93 4.30
CA PRO A 258 -10.64 -11.90 3.27
C PRO A 258 -11.24 -10.56 3.69
N ALA A 259 -10.55 -9.46 3.38
CA ALA A 259 -11.06 -8.11 3.55
C ALA A 259 -11.58 -7.57 2.21
N PHE A 260 -12.68 -6.83 2.25
CA PHE A 260 -13.32 -6.27 1.06
C PHE A 260 -13.34 -4.75 1.16
N ILE A 261 -13.15 -4.09 0.02
CA ILE A 261 -13.20 -2.63 -0.10
C ILE A 261 -14.58 -2.13 0.37
N PRO A 262 -14.70 -1.15 1.28
CA PRO A 262 -15.98 -0.60 1.71
C PRO A 262 -16.72 0.08 0.56
N PRO A 263 -18.07 0.09 0.55
CA PRO A 263 -18.87 0.74 -0.50
C PRO A 263 -18.45 2.18 -0.83
N GLN A 264 -18.00 2.93 0.19
CA GLN A 264 -17.49 4.30 0.12
C GLN A 264 -16.30 4.46 -0.85
N PHE A 265 -15.54 3.40 -1.10
CA PHE A 265 -14.36 3.43 -1.96
C PHE A 265 -14.54 2.69 -3.30
N ARG A 266 -15.64 1.95 -3.48
CA ARG A 266 -15.84 1.09 -4.68
C ARG A 266 -16.13 1.89 -5.93
N THR A 267 -17.21 2.67 -5.93
CA THR A 267 -17.78 3.23 -7.17
C THR A 267 -17.20 4.59 -7.52
N LYS A 268 -16.73 4.76 -8.76
CA LYS A 268 -16.06 5.99 -9.22
C LYS A 268 -16.86 7.28 -8.96
N SER A 269 -18.18 7.27 -9.18
CA SER A 269 -19.04 8.46 -9.02
C SER A 269 -19.41 8.79 -7.57
N ARG A 270 -19.23 7.85 -6.63
CA ARG A 270 -19.56 8.04 -5.20
C ARG A 270 -18.38 7.75 -4.29
N ARG A 271 -17.16 7.68 -4.84
CA ARG A 271 -15.94 7.41 -4.09
C ARG A 271 -15.65 8.59 -3.18
N ARG A 272 -16.06 8.48 -1.92
CA ARG A 272 -15.85 9.49 -0.88
C ARG A 272 -16.11 8.94 0.51
N LEU A 273 -15.38 9.47 1.48
CA LEU A 273 -15.57 9.30 2.90
C LEU A 273 -15.37 10.67 3.55
N HIS A 274 -16.44 11.46 3.58
CA HIS A 274 -16.45 12.80 4.16
C HIS A 274 -17.19 12.80 5.51
N PRO A 275 -16.94 13.80 6.38
CA PRO A 275 -17.67 13.94 7.64
C PRO A 275 -19.06 14.54 7.41
N ILE A 276 -19.90 13.84 6.66
CA ILE A 276 -21.27 14.23 6.36
C ILE A 276 -22.25 13.08 6.61
N ARG A 277 -23.50 13.41 6.91
CA ARG A 277 -24.55 12.42 7.22
C ARG A 277 -24.77 11.38 6.13
N GLN A 278 -24.57 11.74 4.86
CA GLN A 278 -24.75 10.81 3.74
C GLN A 278 -23.70 9.70 3.72
N ASP A 279 -22.49 9.97 4.24
CA ASP A 279 -21.37 9.03 4.18
C ASP A 279 -21.22 8.26 5.50
N LEU A 280 -21.56 8.90 6.64
CA LEU A 280 -21.37 8.35 7.99
C LEU A 280 -22.68 8.05 8.75
N GLY A 281 -23.85 8.44 8.24
CA GLY A 281 -25.11 8.22 8.93
C GLY A 281 -25.55 6.75 8.92
N ASN A 282 -26.17 6.31 10.01
CA ASN A 282 -26.82 4.99 10.13
C ASN A 282 -25.88 3.78 10.00
N LEU A 283 -24.59 3.95 10.30
CA LEU A 283 -23.61 2.87 10.30
C LEU A 283 -23.71 2.01 11.57
N THR A 284 -23.44 0.71 11.43
CA THR A 284 -23.27 -0.21 12.57
C THR A 284 -21.88 -0.08 13.19
N ALA A 285 -21.68 -0.64 14.39
CA ALA A 285 -20.37 -0.70 15.05
C ALA A 285 -19.27 -1.27 14.13
N ASP A 286 -19.55 -2.39 13.47
CA ASP A 286 -18.60 -3.07 12.58
C ASP A 286 -18.26 -2.21 11.35
N GLN A 287 -19.25 -1.50 10.80
CA GLN A 287 -19.02 -0.60 9.67
C GLN A 287 -18.16 0.60 10.07
N VAL A 288 -18.42 1.18 11.25
CA VAL A 288 -17.59 2.27 11.81
C VAL A 288 -16.16 1.77 12.04
N SER A 289 -16.00 0.64 12.75
CA SER A 289 -14.71 -0.01 13.01
C SER A 289 -13.93 -0.26 11.72
N GLN A 290 -14.61 -0.73 10.67
CA GLN A 290 -14.01 -0.96 9.37
C GLN A 290 -13.55 0.37 8.73
N LEU A 291 -14.41 1.39 8.66
CA LEU A 291 -14.05 2.66 8.02
C LEU A 291 -12.90 3.39 8.71
N VAL A 292 -12.81 3.32 10.04
CA VAL A 292 -11.68 3.88 10.81
C VAL A 292 -10.36 3.22 10.43
N GLN A 293 -10.35 1.91 10.18
CA GLN A 293 -9.16 1.18 9.77
C GLN A 293 -8.82 1.43 8.29
N TRP A 294 -9.84 1.58 7.44
CA TRP A 294 -9.66 1.91 6.02
C TRP A 294 -9.15 3.32 5.79
N SER A 295 -9.52 4.31 6.61
CA SER A 295 -8.94 5.67 6.50
C SER A 295 -7.43 5.64 6.69
N ASP A 296 -6.96 4.84 7.65
CA ASP A 296 -5.54 4.63 7.89
C ASP A 296 -4.85 3.86 6.78
N LEU A 297 -5.48 2.79 6.28
CA LEU A 297 -4.95 2.04 5.15
C LEU A 297 -4.74 2.93 3.93
N VAL A 298 -5.73 3.75 3.57
CA VAL A 298 -5.65 4.67 2.42
C VAL A 298 -4.50 5.67 2.61
N LEU A 299 -4.37 6.25 3.80
CA LEU A 299 -3.29 7.18 4.12
C LEU A 299 -1.93 6.48 4.07
N PHE A 300 -1.82 5.29 4.65
CA PHE A 300 -0.59 4.50 4.72
C PHE A 300 -0.13 4.03 3.33
N ASP A 301 -1.03 3.45 2.54
CA ASP A 301 -0.78 3.04 1.16
C ASP A 301 -0.45 4.24 0.28
N TYR A 302 -1.07 5.41 0.53
CA TYR A 302 -0.66 6.64 -0.14
C TYR A 302 0.79 6.96 0.21
N LEU A 303 1.15 7.11 1.48
CA LEU A 303 2.51 7.49 1.89
C LEU A 303 3.57 6.51 1.37
N THR A 304 3.31 5.22 1.47
CA THR A 304 4.21 4.16 1.02
C THR A 304 4.14 3.92 -0.49
N ALA A 305 3.12 4.41 -1.19
CA ALA A 305 2.84 4.01 -2.58
C ALA A 305 2.70 2.48 -2.74
N ASN A 306 2.10 1.79 -1.76
CA ASN A 306 1.84 0.36 -1.85
C ASN A 306 0.79 0.10 -2.94
N LEU A 307 1.23 -0.52 -4.02
CA LEU A 307 0.39 -0.78 -5.19
C LEU A 307 -0.38 -2.11 -5.12
N ASP A 308 0.01 -3.00 -4.22
CA ASP A 308 -0.41 -4.42 -4.22
C ASP A 308 -1.62 -4.70 -3.30
N ARG A 309 -2.48 -3.68 -3.18
CA ARG A 309 -3.76 -3.73 -2.44
C ARG A 309 -4.86 -3.05 -3.28
N VAL A 310 -5.46 -1.99 -2.75
CA VAL A 310 -6.59 -1.27 -3.34
C VAL A 310 -6.24 -0.68 -4.72
N VAL A 311 -5.00 -0.21 -4.88
CA VAL A 311 -4.52 0.31 -6.17
C VAL A 311 -4.49 -0.79 -7.24
N ASN A 312 -4.12 -2.02 -6.89
CA ASN A 312 -4.21 -3.15 -7.81
C ASN A 312 -5.67 -3.44 -8.22
N ASN A 313 -6.62 -3.38 -7.27
CA ASN A 313 -8.05 -3.51 -7.60
C ASN A 313 -8.50 -2.40 -8.57
N LEU A 314 -8.13 -1.14 -8.29
CA LEU A 314 -8.48 0.02 -9.13
C LEU A 314 -7.86 -0.06 -10.53
N PHE A 315 -6.59 -0.46 -10.62
CA PHE A 315 -5.91 -0.64 -11.89
C PHE A 315 -6.67 -1.68 -12.71
N ASN A 316 -6.97 -2.83 -12.13
CA ASN A 316 -7.63 -3.96 -12.79
C ASN A 316 -9.13 -3.76 -13.05
N GLU A 317 -9.76 -2.74 -12.45
CA GLU A 317 -11.18 -2.37 -12.68
C GLU A 317 -11.48 -2.11 -14.17
N ARG A 318 -10.50 -1.58 -14.93
CA ARG A 318 -10.69 -1.28 -16.36
C ARG A 318 -10.85 -2.52 -17.26
N TRP A 319 -10.52 -3.72 -16.78
CA TRP A 319 -10.77 -4.98 -17.49
C TRP A 319 -11.82 -5.84 -16.81
N ASN A 320 -12.05 -5.64 -15.51
CA ASN A 320 -13.07 -6.33 -14.76
C ASN A 320 -13.83 -5.32 -13.87
N PRO A 321 -15.04 -4.89 -14.27
CA PRO A 321 -15.85 -3.95 -13.48
C PRO A 321 -16.21 -4.46 -12.08
N GLU A 322 -16.14 -5.77 -11.84
CA GLU A 322 -16.39 -6.38 -10.53
C GLU A 322 -15.16 -6.36 -9.61
N MET A 323 -14.02 -5.84 -10.08
CA MET A 323 -12.77 -5.92 -9.34
C MET A 323 -12.77 -5.17 -8.02
N MET A 324 -13.53 -4.09 -7.92
CA MET A 324 -13.72 -3.36 -6.67
C MET A 324 -14.65 -4.08 -5.67
N ARG A 325 -15.32 -5.16 -6.07
CA ARG A 325 -16.11 -6.05 -5.19
C ARG A 325 -15.36 -7.31 -4.77
N GLN A 326 -14.21 -7.60 -5.38
CA GLN A 326 -13.36 -8.72 -4.99
C GLN A 326 -12.63 -8.43 -3.68
N PRO A 327 -12.12 -9.46 -2.99
CA PRO A 327 -11.21 -9.28 -1.88
C PRO A 327 -10.01 -8.40 -2.27
N THR A 328 -9.56 -7.58 -1.33
CA THR A 328 -8.36 -6.77 -1.52
C THR A 328 -7.12 -7.63 -1.29
N HIS A 329 -6.24 -7.67 -2.28
CA HIS A 329 -4.99 -8.42 -2.19
C HIS A 329 -4.17 -7.96 -0.98
N ASN A 330 -3.45 -8.90 -0.36
CA ASN A 330 -2.61 -8.70 0.83
C ASN A 330 -3.31 -8.07 2.05
N LEU A 331 -4.62 -7.92 2.05
CA LEU A 331 -5.41 -7.38 3.15
C LEU A 331 -6.35 -8.45 3.68
N ALA A 332 -6.27 -8.70 4.98
CA ALA A 332 -7.13 -9.66 5.64
C ALA A 332 -7.70 -9.09 6.93
N LYS A 333 -8.68 -9.77 7.52
CA LYS A 333 -9.26 -9.42 8.81
C LYS A 333 -9.20 -10.60 9.78
N THR A 334 -8.92 -10.32 11.04
CA THR A 334 -9.05 -11.31 12.11
C THR A 334 -10.53 -11.58 12.42
N ARG A 335 -10.80 -12.61 13.23
CA ARG A 335 -12.16 -12.86 13.76
C ARG A 335 -12.74 -11.68 14.55
N SER A 336 -11.89 -10.88 15.19
CA SER A 336 -12.31 -9.68 15.92
C SER A 336 -12.56 -8.47 15.01
N GLY A 337 -12.37 -8.59 13.69
CA GLY A 337 -12.54 -7.49 12.74
C GLY A 337 -11.33 -6.57 12.58
N LEU A 338 -10.16 -6.93 13.13
CA LEU A 338 -8.93 -6.16 12.94
C LEU A 338 -8.42 -6.40 11.52
N LEU A 339 -8.30 -5.35 10.71
CA LEU A 339 -7.63 -5.39 9.41
C LEU A 339 -6.13 -5.54 9.61
N LEU A 340 -5.51 -6.44 8.84
CA LEU A 340 -4.08 -6.67 8.86
C LEU A 340 -3.46 -6.24 7.53
N PHE A 341 -2.49 -5.33 7.63
CA PHE A 341 -1.78 -4.80 6.49
C PHE A 341 -0.58 -5.72 6.20
N LEU A 342 -0.83 -6.82 5.49
CA LEU A 342 0.18 -7.83 5.15
C LEU A 342 0.92 -7.46 3.87
N ASP A 343 2.14 -7.95 3.67
CA ASP A 343 2.88 -7.77 2.41
C ASP A 343 3.07 -6.32 1.96
N ASN A 344 3.95 -5.62 2.69
CA ASN A 344 4.28 -4.23 2.42
C ASN A 344 5.53 -4.08 1.56
N GLU A 345 6.02 -5.16 0.96
CA GLU A 345 7.26 -5.19 0.16
C GLU A 345 7.22 -4.31 -1.08
N SER A 346 6.01 -4.04 -1.60
CA SER A 346 5.79 -3.19 -2.77
C SER A 346 5.75 -1.70 -2.40
N GLY A 347 5.75 -1.38 -1.10
CA GLY A 347 5.82 -0.02 -0.58
C GLY A 347 7.22 0.58 -0.66
N LEU A 348 7.27 1.90 -0.49
CA LEU A 348 8.44 2.76 -0.52
C LEU A 348 9.24 2.57 -1.81
N LEU A 349 10.44 1.97 -1.74
CA LEU A 349 11.40 1.94 -2.85
C LEU A 349 10.76 1.42 -4.15
N HIS A 350 10.12 0.26 -4.10
CA HIS A 350 9.51 -0.33 -5.29
C HIS A 350 8.32 0.51 -5.79
N GLY A 351 7.37 0.84 -4.91
CA GLY A 351 6.20 1.66 -5.25
C GLY A 351 6.57 3.04 -5.79
N TYR A 352 7.59 3.68 -5.23
CA TYR A 352 8.08 5.00 -5.65
C TYR A 352 8.65 5.01 -7.06
N ARG A 353 9.25 3.90 -7.53
CA ARG A 353 9.70 3.78 -8.92
C ARG A 353 8.55 3.74 -9.92
N LEU A 354 7.35 3.37 -9.47
CA LEU A 354 6.19 3.15 -10.32
C LEU A 354 5.14 4.28 -10.20
N LEU A 355 5.45 5.35 -9.47
CA LEU A 355 4.52 6.46 -9.24
C LEU A 355 4.05 7.14 -10.52
N GLU A 356 4.89 7.25 -11.55
CA GLU A 356 4.48 7.82 -12.84
C GLU A 356 3.22 7.11 -13.39
N LYS A 357 3.15 5.79 -13.21
CA LYS A 357 2.02 4.99 -13.67
C LYS A 357 0.87 4.94 -12.66
N TYR A 358 1.17 4.82 -11.36
CA TYR A 358 0.15 4.46 -10.36
C TYR A 358 -0.29 5.61 -9.43
N GLU A 359 0.37 6.78 -9.46
CA GLU A 359 0.05 7.87 -8.53
C GLU A 359 -1.42 8.29 -8.60
N HIS A 360 -2.00 8.37 -9.80
CA HIS A 360 -3.39 8.79 -9.95
C HIS A 360 -4.40 7.88 -9.23
N PHE A 361 -4.11 6.58 -9.06
CA PHE A 361 -4.95 5.68 -8.27
C PHE A 361 -4.82 5.96 -6.77
N HIS A 362 -3.60 6.19 -6.28
CA HIS A 362 -3.37 6.61 -4.91
C HIS A 362 -4.07 7.94 -4.60
N ARG A 363 -3.97 8.91 -5.52
CA ARG A 363 -4.70 10.19 -5.45
C ARG A 363 -6.20 10.00 -5.39
N THR A 364 -6.75 9.17 -6.26
CA THR A 364 -8.18 8.86 -6.31
C THR A 364 -8.73 8.38 -4.96
N LEU A 365 -7.93 7.65 -4.17
CA LEU A 365 -8.32 7.20 -2.83
C LEU A 365 -8.09 8.28 -1.76
N LEU A 366 -6.95 8.96 -1.77
CA LEU A 366 -6.64 10.02 -0.81
C LEU A 366 -7.60 11.21 -0.94
N ASP A 367 -7.85 11.67 -2.17
CA ASP A 367 -8.70 12.82 -2.46
C ASP A 367 -10.18 12.57 -2.07
N ALA A 368 -10.56 11.29 -1.97
CA ALA A 368 -11.86 10.84 -1.50
C ALA A 368 -11.97 10.82 0.04
N LEU A 369 -10.87 10.92 0.77
CA LEU A 369 -10.82 10.78 2.22
C LEU A 369 -10.76 12.15 2.92
N CYS A 370 -11.75 12.47 3.76
CA CYS A 370 -11.71 13.65 4.64
C CYS A 370 -12.10 13.34 6.09
N VAL A 371 -11.97 12.09 6.51
CA VAL A 371 -12.14 11.66 7.90
C VAL A 371 -10.92 10.84 8.29
N PHE A 372 -10.20 11.27 9.33
CA PHE A 372 -8.90 10.72 9.72
C PHE A 372 -8.91 10.31 11.18
N ARG A 373 -8.07 9.33 11.55
CA ARG A 373 -7.79 9.10 12.96
C ARG A 373 -6.98 10.25 13.52
N ARG A 374 -7.36 10.74 14.70
CA ARG A 374 -6.78 11.96 15.28
C ARG A 374 -5.28 11.83 15.49
N ASP A 375 -4.85 10.71 16.08
CA ASP A 375 -3.44 10.45 16.39
C ASP A 375 -2.58 10.34 15.13
N THR A 376 -3.06 9.62 14.12
CA THR A 376 -2.34 9.45 12.85
C THR A 376 -2.20 10.78 12.11
N ALA A 377 -3.27 11.58 12.03
CA ALA A 377 -3.22 12.91 11.43
C ALA A 377 -2.25 13.83 12.18
N ALA A 378 -2.25 13.78 13.52
CA ALA A 378 -1.33 14.58 14.34
C ALA A 378 0.13 14.18 14.10
N VAL A 379 0.45 12.89 13.95
CA VAL A 379 1.80 12.44 13.58
C VAL A 379 2.19 12.97 12.21
N VAL A 380 1.31 12.88 11.21
CA VAL A 380 1.59 13.40 9.86
C VAL A 380 1.89 14.89 9.88
N GLU A 381 1.10 15.69 10.61
CA GLU A 381 1.33 17.12 10.77
C GLU A 381 2.68 17.41 11.44
N ARG A 382 3.06 16.64 12.47
CA ARG A 382 4.38 16.76 13.13
C ARG A 382 5.55 16.38 12.20
N LEU A 383 5.43 15.29 11.46
CA LEU A 383 6.45 14.86 10.49
C LEU A 383 6.62 15.89 9.36
N HIS A 384 5.52 16.47 8.90
CA HIS A 384 5.55 17.54 7.90
C HIS A 384 6.21 18.81 8.46
N ALA A 385 5.87 19.22 9.68
CA ALA A 385 6.42 20.43 10.30
C ALA A 385 7.92 20.31 10.62
N SER A 386 8.37 19.13 11.05
CA SER A 386 9.79 18.88 11.38
C SER A 386 10.65 18.53 10.17
N GLY A 387 10.08 17.95 9.11
CA GLY A 387 10.83 17.40 7.98
C GLY A 387 11.64 16.14 8.32
N ASP A 388 11.44 15.57 9.52
CA ASP A 388 12.39 14.69 10.19
C ASP A 388 12.11 13.18 10.02
N VAL A 389 11.38 12.82 8.97
CA VAL A 389 11.02 11.41 8.72
C VAL A 389 12.24 10.50 8.55
N GLU A 390 13.37 11.04 8.09
CA GLU A 390 14.60 10.28 7.95
C GLU A 390 15.17 9.85 9.31
N HIS A 391 15.31 10.78 10.26
CA HIS A 391 15.84 10.47 11.58
C HIS A 391 14.92 9.48 12.30
N VAL A 392 13.61 9.72 12.24
CA VAL A 392 12.60 8.82 12.79
C VAL A 392 12.75 7.38 12.28
N LEU A 393 12.88 7.19 10.97
CA LEU A 393 13.02 5.85 10.38
C LEU A 393 14.40 5.24 10.63
N ARG A 394 15.45 6.06 10.70
CA ARG A 394 16.81 5.63 10.99
C ARG A 394 16.94 5.15 12.43
N ASP A 395 16.35 5.88 13.37
CA ASP A 395 16.31 5.52 14.78
C ASP A 395 15.49 4.24 15.00
N ALA A 396 14.36 4.11 14.32
CA ALA A 396 13.59 2.86 14.34
C ALA A 396 14.41 1.68 13.78
N PHE A 397 15.11 1.86 12.66
CA PHE A 397 15.95 0.81 12.08
C PHE A 397 17.08 0.38 13.01
N HIS A 398 17.78 1.34 13.62
CA HIS A 398 18.89 1.04 14.53
C HIS A 398 18.42 0.49 15.89
N GLY A 399 17.31 1.01 16.42
CA GLY A 399 16.81 0.67 17.74
C GLY A 399 16.01 -0.64 17.76
N LEU A 400 15.19 -0.90 16.74
CA LEU A 400 14.35 -2.10 16.69
C LEU A 400 15.13 -3.30 16.17
N ASP A 401 16.04 -3.12 15.20
CA ASP A 401 16.75 -4.22 14.56
C ASP A 401 18.28 -3.97 14.58
N PRO A 402 18.88 -3.93 15.79
CA PRO A 402 20.30 -3.65 15.96
C PRO A 402 21.17 -4.69 15.26
N GLY A 403 22.27 -4.23 14.66
CA GLY A 403 23.23 -5.09 13.94
C GLY A 403 22.88 -5.39 12.48
N MET A 404 21.75 -4.89 11.96
CA MET A 404 21.35 -5.11 10.56
C MET A 404 21.95 -4.10 9.56
N ARG A 405 22.62 -3.05 10.04
CA ARG A 405 23.16 -1.97 9.21
C ARG A 405 24.18 -2.44 8.18
N ASP A 406 24.97 -3.46 8.52
CA ASP A 406 26.00 -4.00 7.64
C ASP A 406 25.43 -4.90 6.53
N TRP A 407 24.18 -5.37 6.71
CA TRP A 407 23.55 -6.35 5.83
C TRP A 407 22.42 -5.79 4.97
N LEU A 408 21.77 -4.73 5.46
CA LEU A 408 20.68 -4.05 4.76
C LEU A 408 20.95 -2.55 4.72
N PRO A 409 21.10 -1.95 3.52
CA PRO A 409 21.29 -0.51 3.42
C PRO A 409 20.05 0.23 3.93
N PHE A 410 20.25 1.46 4.40
CA PHE A 410 19.14 2.37 4.71
C PHE A 410 18.44 2.84 3.43
N LEU A 411 17.27 3.49 3.58
CA LEU A 411 16.55 4.08 2.46
C LEU A 411 17.41 5.10 1.70
N PRO A 412 17.42 5.06 0.34
CA PRO A 412 18.16 6.04 -0.44
C PRO A 412 17.50 7.42 -0.39
N GLU A 413 18.29 8.47 -0.54
CA GLU A 413 17.82 9.86 -0.43
C GLU A 413 16.67 10.18 -1.41
N ARG A 414 16.68 9.59 -2.61
CA ARG A 414 15.57 9.74 -3.57
C ARG A 414 14.24 9.28 -2.96
N SER A 415 14.23 8.15 -2.25
CA SER A 415 13.02 7.64 -1.60
C SER A 415 12.59 8.51 -0.42
N LEU A 416 13.54 9.03 0.37
CA LEU A 416 13.25 9.95 1.48
C LEU A 416 12.63 11.25 0.97
N ARG A 417 13.16 11.84 -0.11
CA ARG A 417 12.56 13.02 -0.75
C ARG A 417 11.12 12.75 -1.22
N THR A 418 10.88 11.60 -1.84
CA THR A 418 9.52 11.20 -2.24
C THR A 418 8.61 11.07 -1.03
N LEU A 419 9.04 10.40 0.04
CA LEU A 419 8.25 10.25 1.26
C LEU A 419 7.94 11.60 1.90
N ARG A 420 8.92 12.49 2.04
CA ARG A 420 8.72 13.88 2.54
C ARG A 420 7.68 14.63 1.70
N LYS A 421 7.78 14.57 0.37
CA LYS A 421 6.80 15.20 -0.54
C LYS A 421 5.39 14.65 -0.32
N ARG A 422 5.25 13.34 -0.14
CA ARG A 422 3.95 12.70 0.10
C ARG A 422 3.39 13.04 1.47
N ILE A 423 4.22 13.11 2.51
CA ILE A 423 3.84 13.57 3.85
C ILE A 423 3.32 15.02 3.79
N THR A 424 4.04 15.92 3.10
CA THR A 424 3.59 17.29 2.87
C THR A 424 2.22 17.32 2.21
N HIS A 425 2.04 16.52 1.15
CA HIS A 425 0.77 16.47 0.46
C HIS A 425 -0.38 15.96 1.35
N VAL A 426 -0.17 14.92 2.16
CA VAL A 426 -1.20 14.46 3.11
C VAL A 426 -1.52 15.52 4.16
N ALA A 427 -0.51 16.22 4.69
CA ALA A 427 -0.73 17.29 5.67
C ALA A 427 -1.55 18.45 5.06
N GLU A 428 -1.23 18.86 3.83
CA GLU A 428 -1.99 19.87 3.08
C GLU A 428 -3.43 19.40 2.79
N HIS A 429 -3.61 18.13 2.44
CA HIS A 429 -4.92 17.54 2.21
C HIS A 429 -5.79 17.55 3.49
N ILE A 430 -5.22 17.17 4.63
CA ILE A 430 -5.90 17.25 5.94
C ILE A 430 -6.33 18.69 6.23
N ARG A 431 -5.44 19.68 6.03
CA ARG A 431 -5.79 21.11 6.21
C ARG A 431 -6.90 21.55 5.26
N THR A 432 -6.89 21.10 4.02
CA THR A 432 -7.92 21.39 3.03
C THR A 432 -9.27 20.82 3.46
N CYS A 433 -9.31 19.57 3.93
CA CYS A 433 -10.51 18.97 4.51
C CYS A 433 -11.00 19.79 5.72
N LYS A 434 -10.10 20.19 6.65
CA LYS A 434 -10.47 21.01 7.82
C LYS A 434 -11.15 22.31 7.38
N ALA A 435 -10.54 23.05 6.45
CA ALA A 435 -11.10 24.29 5.94
C ALA A 435 -12.46 24.08 5.26
N ARG A 436 -12.60 23.00 4.48
CA ARG A 436 -13.84 22.67 3.78
C ARG A 436 -15.00 22.33 4.73
N PHE A 437 -14.73 21.62 5.81
CA PHE A 437 -15.76 21.11 6.72
C PHE A 437 -15.94 21.92 8.01
N ALA A 438 -15.08 22.91 8.28
CA ALA A 438 -15.26 23.85 9.41
C ALA A 438 -16.54 24.70 9.29
N PHE A 439 -16.97 25.06 8.07
CA PHE A 439 -18.14 25.92 7.84
C PHE A 439 -19.49 25.20 7.95
N GLN A 440 -19.49 23.86 7.89
CA GLN A 440 -20.74 23.09 7.97
C GLN A 440 -21.25 22.94 9.42
N GLU A 441 -20.39 23.14 10.41
CA GLU A 441 -20.74 23.13 11.84
C GLU A 441 -21.47 24.43 12.24
N SER A 442 -21.06 25.57 11.67
CA SER A 442 -21.66 26.88 11.96
C SER A 442 -23.00 27.14 11.25
N ALA A 443 -23.24 26.54 10.08
CA ALA A 443 -24.46 26.76 9.29
C ALA A 443 -25.69 26.04 9.85
N VAL A 444 -25.51 24.97 10.65
CA VAL A 444 -26.62 24.21 11.25
C VAL A 444 -27.17 24.90 12.52
N LEU A 445 -26.36 25.74 13.17
CA LEU A 445 -26.76 26.50 14.37
C LEU A 445 -27.44 27.85 14.05
N GLN A 446 -27.63 28.19 12.78
CA GLN A 446 -28.28 29.44 12.34
C GLN A 446 -29.57 29.21 11.54
N THR A 447 -30.36 28.18 11.88
CA THR A 447 -31.78 28.19 11.48
C THR A 447 -32.59 28.87 12.58
N PRO A 448 -33.17 30.06 12.35
CA PRO A 448 -34.12 30.63 13.28
C PRO A 448 -35.31 29.68 13.38
N LEU A 449 -35.69 29.32 14.60
CA LEU A 449 -36.99 28.75 14.91
C LEU A 449 -38.07 29.76 14.49
N ASN A 450 -38.54 29.66 13.25
CA ASN A 450 -39.75 30.33 12.82
C ASN A 450 -40.93 29.59 13.47
N ILE A 451 -41.32 30.07 14.65
CA ILE A 451 -42.58 29.73 15.30
C ILE A 451 -43.67 30.53 14.57
N PRO A 452 -44.63 29.88 13.89
CA PRO A 452 -45.76 30.60 13.32
C PRO A 452 -46.75 30.94 14.44
N HIS A 453 -46.78 32.20 14.87
CA HIS A 453 -47.91 32.70 15.63
C HIS A 453 -49.01 33.21 14.70
N SER A 454 -50.17 32.59 14.87
CA SER A 454 -51.43 32.84 14.19
C SER A 454 -52.03 34.21 14.52
N ASN A 455 -52.51 34.87 13.46
CA ASN A 455 -53.71 35.71 13.35
C ASN A 455 -54.12 36.62 14.52
N SER A 456 -54.13 37.92 14.25
CA SER A 456 -55.22 38.80 14.67
C SER A 456 -55.49 39.88 13.61
N LYS A 457 -56.75 39.99 13.22
CA LYS A 457 -57.33 40.97 12.31
C LYS A 457 -57.21 42.39 12.89
N LYS A 458 -57.01 43.39 12.03
CA LYS A 458 -57.81 44.63 12.03
C LYS A 458 -57.56 45.45 10.77
N GLU A 459 -58.66 45.80 10.13
CA GLU A 459 -58.80 46.71 9.01
C GLU A 459 -58.52 48.16 9.46
N THR A 460 -57.95 49.00 8.59
CA THR A 460 -58.64 50.08 7.86
C THR A 460 -57.67 51.20 7.43
N HIS A 461 -58.05 51.83 6.31
CA HIS A 461 -57.71 53.17 5.81
C HIS A 461 -56.51 53.38 4.83
N VAL A 462 -56.93 53.50 3.57
CA VAL A 462 -56.37 54.20 2.39
C VAL A 462 -56.54 55.73 2.60
N PRO A 463 -55.64 56.64 2.12
CA PRO A 463 -55.72 57.14 0.74
C PRO A 463 -54.42 57.51 -0.02
N CYS A 464 -54.49 57.20 -1.32
CA CYS A 464 -54.11 57.91 -2.55
C CYS A 464 -52.86 58.83 -2.67
N HIS A 465 -52.15 58.59 -3.81
CA HIS A 465 -51.45 59.49 -4.76
C HIS A 465 -49.99 59.09 -4.98
N ASN A 466 -49.35 59.20 -6.14
CA ASN A 466 -49.71 59.30 -7.56
C ASN A 466 -48.38 59.11 -8.34
N LEU A 467 -48.48 58.69 -9.60
CA LEU A 467 -47.61 59.04 -10.75
C LEU A 467 -46.14 58.53 -10.86
N GLY A 468 -45.81 58.08 -12.08
CA GLY A 468 -44.48 58.21 -12.69
C GLY A 468 -43.84 56.90 -13.17
N THR A 469 -44.28 56.31 -14.29
CA THR A 469 -43.71 56.43 -15.66
C THR A 469 -42.23 56.05 -15.84
N SER A 470 -42.02 55.11 -16.79
CA SER A 470 -40.94 55.07 -17.81
C SER A 470 -39.74 54.12 -17.64
N GLY A 471 -39.44 53.38 -18.72
CA GLY A 471 -38.11 52.86 -19.08
C GLY A 471 -37.99 51.33 -19.02
N LEU A 472 -38.41 50.55 -20.03
CA LEU A 472 -37.65 50.21 -21.25
C LEU A 472 -36.15 49.96 -21.01
N PHE A 473 -35.73 48.69 -20.94
CA PHE A 473 -34.56 48.20 -21.70
C PHE A 473 -34.65 46.68 -21.89
N SER A 474 -34.75 46.30 -23.16
CA SER A 474 -34.56 44.94 -23.67
C SER A 474 -33.06 44.66 -23.75
N LEU A 475 -32.63 43.46 -23.35
CA LEU A 475 -31.39 42.85 -23.81
C LEU A 475 -31.61 41.35 -23.93
N GLN A 476 -31.89 40.96 -25.17
CA GLN A 476 -31.90 39.60 -25.67
C GLN A 476 -30.59 39.38 -26.44
N GLN A 477 -30.10 38.13 -26.41
CA GLN A 477 -29.07 37.53 -27.28
C GLN A 477 -27.60 37.54 -26.79
N GLY A 478 -27.07 36.32 -26.67
CA GLY A 478 -25.66 36.03 -26.42
C GLY A 478 -25.39 34.61 -25.92
N ALA A 479 -26.12 33.60 -26.40
CA ALA A 479 -25.89 32.19 -26.00
C ALA A 479 -26.13 31.25 -27.18
N SER A 480 -25.17 31.19 -28.10
CA SER A 480 -25.01 30.08 -29.05
C SER A 480 -23.74 30.32 -29.85
N ASN A 481 -22.64 29.66 -29.45
CA ASN A 481 -21.53 29.21 -30.32
C ASN A 481 -20.35 28.82 -29.42
N LEU A 482 -20.40 27.61 -28.87
CA LEU A 482 -19.22 26.93 -28.27
C LEU A 482 -19.42 25.39 -28.22
N SER A 483 -20.28 24.84 -29.09
CA SER A 483 -20.67 23.42 -29.07
C SER A 483 -20.37 22.66 -30.38
N GLU A 484 -19.80 23.29 -31.40
CA GLU A 484 -19.55 22.64 -32.71
C GLU A 484 -18.05 22.42 -32.99
N GLU A 485 -17.14 23.24 -32.46
CA GLU A 485 -15.69 23.01 -32.65
C GLU A 485 -15.10 21.90 -31.77
N LEU A 486 -15.78 21.50 -30.68
CA LEU A 486 -15.31 20.39 -29.83
C LEU A 486 -15.77 19.01 -30.33
N LYS A 487 -16.73 18.95 -31.26
CA LYS A 487 -17.21 17.69 -31.86
C LYS A 487 -16.35 17.23 -33.04
N ASN A 488 -15.71 18.15 -33.75
CA ASN A 488 -14.90 17.82 -34.93
C ASN A 488 -13.45 17.40 -34.61
N HIS A 489 -13.01 17.48 -33.35
CA HIS A 489 -11.67 17.03 -32.93
C HIS A 489 -11.64 15.61 -32.32
N LEU A 490 -12.82 14.99 -32.11
CA LEU A 490 -12.95 13.66 -31.48
C LEU A 490 -13.31 12.53 -32.46
N MET A 491 -13.35 12.78 -33.77
CA MET A 491 -13.75 11.81 -34.79
C MET A 491 -12.61 11.28 -35.68
N HIS A 492 -11.34 11.58 -35.40
CA HIS A 492 -10.21 11.15 -36.25
C HIS A 492 -9.16 10.23 -35.60
N GLN A 493 -9.49 9.50 -34.53
CA GLN A 493 -8.62 8.46 -33.97
C GLN A 493 -9.33 7.13 -33.68
N SER A 494 -10.27 6.73 -34.53
CA SER A 494 -10.91 5.42 -34.48
C SER A 494 -10.87 4.75 -35.84
N GLU A 495 -9.70 4.24 -36.22
CA GLU A 495 -9.59 3.18 -37.23
C GLU A 495 -8.18 2.59 -37.13
N MET A 496 -8.11 1.26 -36.93
CA MET A 496 -6.96 0.33 -36.97
C MET A 496 -6.85 -0.55 -35.72
N ALA A 497 -7.73 -1.55 -35.61
CA ALA A 497 -7.47 -2.79 -34.88
C ALA A 497 -8.27 -3.94 -35.54
N PRO A 498 -7.64 -5.07 -35.91
CA PRO A 498 -8.36 -6.19 -36.50
C PRO A 498 -9.08 -7.03 -35.43
N GLU A 499 -10.36 -7.35 -35.70
CA GLU A 499 -11.15 -8.32 -34.96
C GLU A 499 -10.57 -9.74 -35.13
N LEU A 500 -10.26 -10.40 -34.01
CA LEU A 500 -10.08 -11.85 -33.96
C LEU A 500 -11.24 -12.46 -33.18
N THR A 501 -12.16 -13.09 -33.90
CA THR A 501 -13.23 -13.91 -33.32
C THR A 501 -12.70 -15.33 -33.03
N PRO A 502 -12.98 -15.92 -31.86
CA PRO A 502 -12.55 -17.28 -31.56
C PRO A 502 -13.48 -18.32 -32.21
N THR A 503 -12.89 -19.32 -32.85
CA THR A 503 -13.59 -20.41 -33.53
C THR A 503 -14.32 -21.36 -32.55
N ALA A 504 -15.38 -22.00 -33.05
CA ALA A 504 -16.32 -22.83 -32.32
C ALA A 504 -15.72 -24.05 -31.59
N GLU A 505 -14.43 -24.34 -31.79
CA GLU A 505 -13.71 -25.45 -31.17
C GLU A 505 -13.23 -25.14 -29.74
N GLN A 506 -13.10 -23.86 -29.37
CA GLN A 506 -12.72 -23.45 -28.01
C GLN A 506 -13.89 -23.47 -27.01
N ARG A 507 -15.14 -23.62 -27.48
CA ARG A 507 -16.33 -23.70 -26.61
C ARG A 507 -16.59 -25.09 -26.02
N LYS A 508 -15.93 -26.15 -26.50
CA LYS A 508 -16.18 -27.53 -26.05
C LYS A 508 -15.30 -28.06 -24.90
N ARG A 509 -14.32 -27.30 -24.40
CA ARG A 509 -13.43 -27.75 -23.29
C ARG A 509 -13.80 -27.24 -21.89
N LYS A 510 -14.96 -26.56 -21.72
CA LYS A 510 -15.40 -26.00 -20.42
C LYS A 510 -16.48 -26.79 -19.69
N ALA A 511 -16.70 -28.05 -20.06
CA ALA A 511 -17.67 -28.94 -19.43
C ALA A 511 -17.03 -30.29 -19.07
N SER A 512 -16.12 -30.31 -18.11
CA SER A 512 -15.89 -31.45 -17.21
C SER A 512 -14.77 -31.12 -16.24
N THR A 513 -14.85 -31.73 -15.05
CA THR A 513 -13.94 -31.65 -13.90
C THR A 513 -14.17 -30.48 -12.94
N GLY A 514 -14.77 -30.85 -11.80
CA GLY A 514 -15.04 -29.99 -10.67
C GLY A 514 -13.87 -29.91 -9.67
N ARG A 515 -14.01 -28.94 -8.76
CA ARG A 515 -13.25 -28.71 -7.52
C ARG A 515 -11.72 -28.74 -7.64
N LEU A 516 -11.14 -27.55 -7.74
CA LEU A 516 -9.79 -27.25 -7.25
C LEU A 516 -9.84 -25.99 -6.35
N PRO A 517 -8.98 -25.90 -5.31
CA PRO A 517 -9.01 -24.85 -4.32
C PRO A 517 -8.39 -23.55 -4.86
N TYR A 518 -9.01 -22.42 -4.56
CA TYR A 518 -8.46 -21.09 -4.84
C TYR A 518 -7.27 -20.83 -3.90
N ALA A 519 -6.06 -20.95 -4.44
CA ALA A 519 -4.87 -20.31 -3.89
C ALA A 519 -4.86 -18.84 -4.37
N LEU A 520 -4.86 -17.90 -3.42
CA LEU A 520 -4.66 -16.47 -3.68
C LEU A 520 -3.21 -16.25 -4.12
N LEU A 521 -3.03 -15.62 -5.29
CA LEU A 521 -1.76 -15.12 -5.83
C LEU A 521 -1.53 -13.67 -5.41
#